data_AF-A0A8X6V308-F1
#
_entry.id   AF-A0A8X6V308-F1
#
_cell.length_a   1.000
_cell.length_b   1.000
_cell.length_c   1.000
_cell.angle_alpha   90.00
_cell.angle_beta   90.00
_cell.angle_gamma   90.00
#
_symmetry.space_group_name_H-M   'P 1'
#
loop_
_entity.id
_entity.type
_entity.pdbx_description
1 polymer ?
#
loop_
_entity_poly.entity_id
_entity_poly.type
_entity_poly.pdbx_seq_one_letter_code
_entity_poly.pdbx_strand_id
1 'polypeptide(L)'
;MAFLGKGKKQDMLQLAEELGINATLNMTVPSIKIAITNSEGYEEEFVKNLYETIIANGKRLKELERAEKMRLEELERAEKMRLEELERAEKRLEELRKG
;
A
#
# COMPACT_ATOMS: atom_id res chain seq x y z
N MET A 1 23.43 -7.50 12.10
CA MET A 1 22.08 -7.81 11.56
C MET A 1 21.76 -6.96 10.34
N ALA A 2 22.17 -7.41 9.15
CA ALA A 2 21.94 -6.67 7.91
C ALA A 2 20.46 -6.62 7.50
N PHE A 3 19.66 -7.64 7.87
CA PHE A 3 18.27 -7.76 7.42
C PHE A 3 17.34 -6.67 7.98
N LEU A 4 17.57 -6.19 9.21
CA LEU A 4 16.83 -5.06 9.80
C LEU A 4 17.07 -3.73 9.06
N GLY A 5 17.97 -3.68 8.07
CA GLY A 5 18.15 -2.53 7.17
C GLY A 5 17.29 -2.57 5.90
N LYS A 6 16.55 -3.65 5.63
CA LYS A 6 15.82 -3.84 4.35
C LYS A 6 14.51 -3.04 4.24
N GLY A 7 13.87 -2.74 5.36
CA GLY A 7 12.57 -2.06 5.43
C GLY A 7 12.67 -0.60 5.90
N LYS A 8 11.54 0.10 5.88
CA LYS A 8 11.39 1.45 6.43
C LYS A 8 11.20 1.39 7.94
N LYS A 9 11.32 2.54 8.61
CA LYS A 9 11.07 2.66 10.05
C LYS A 9 9.69 2.13 10.45
N GLN A 10 8.66 2.37 9.63
CA GLN A 10 7.31 1.87 9.87
C GLN A 10 7.24 0.35 9.89
N ASP A 11 7.87 -0.32 8.92
CA ASP A 11 7.95 -1.78 8.86
C ASP A 11 8.62 -2.34 10.13
N MET A 12 9.63 -1.64 10.64
CA MET A 12 10.35 -2.03 11.86
C MET A 12 9.54 -1.79 13.14
N LEU A 13 8.72 -0.75 13.18
CA LEU A 13 7.79 -0.51 14.29
C LEU A 13 6.71 -1.58 14.33
N GLN A 14 6.18 -1.97 13.16
CA GLN A 14 5.26 -3.09 13.06
C GLN A 14 5.92 -4.40 13.50
N LEU A 15 7.17 -4.66 13.10
CA LEU A 15 7.91 -5.82 13.60
C LEU A 15 8.03 -5.82 15.12
N ALA A 16 8.35 -4.68 15.73
CA ALA A 16 8.43 -4.56 17.18
C ALA A 16 7.06 -4.84 17.84
N GLU A 17 5.98 -4.31 17.29
CA GLU A 17 4.61 -4.57 17.74
C GLU A 17 4.24 -6.07 17.70
N GLU A 18 4.52 -6.75 16.59
CA GLU A 18 4.29 -8.20 16.42
C GLU A 18 5.12 -9.05 17.40
N LEU A 19 6.29 -8.55 17.81
CA LEU A 19 7.14 -9.17 18.83
C LEU A 19 6.74 -8.79 20.27
N GLY A 20 5.68 -7.99 20.46
CA GLY A 20 5.26 -7.50 21.77
C GLY A 20 6.23 -6.48 22.39
N ILE A 21 7.10 -5.88 21.57
CA ILE A 21 8.08 -4.89 21.99
C ILE A 21 7.47 -3.50 21.82
N ASN A 22 7.39 -2.76 22.92
CA ASN A 22 6.86 -1.41 22.91
C ASN A 22 7.85 -0.42 22.25
N ALA A 23 7.82 -0.34 20.92
CA ALA A 23 8.58 0.62 20.14
C ALA A 23 7.70 1.79 19.69
N THR A 24 8.14 3.01 19.94
CA THR A 24 7.38 4.23 19.60
C THR A 24 7.98 4.97 18.41
N LEU A 25 7.16 5.79 17.74
CA LEU A 25 7.61 6.66 16.63
C LEU A 25 8.74 7.62 17.02
N ASN A 26 8.89 7.94 18.31
CA ASN A 26 9.95 8.81 18.83
C ASN A 26 11.31 8.10 18.93
N MET A 27 11.33 6.76 18.94
CA MET A 27 12.57 6.00 19.00
C MET A 27 13.35 6.09 17.69
N THR A 28 14.67 6.08 17.79
CA THR A 28 15.54 6.04 16.61
C THR A 28 15.57 4.61 16.03
N VAL A 29 15.84 4.48 14.73
CA VAL A 29 15.99 3.15 14.09
C VAL A 29 17.04 2.29 14.81
N PRO A 30 18.23 2.81 15.19
CA PRO A 30 19.17 2.06 16.02
C PRO A 30 18.58 1.59 17.36
N SER A 31 17.84 2.46 18.07
CA SER A 31 17.22 2.10 19.35
C SER A 31 16.19 0.97 19.20
N ILE A 32 15.39 0.99 18.14
CA ILE A 32 14.40 -0.06 17.86
C ILE A 32 15.11 -1.38 17.52
N LYS A 33 16.18 -1.33 16.72
CA LYS A 33 17.01 -2.52 16.45
C LYS A 33 17.51 -3.13 17.75
N ILE A 34 18.11 -2.34 18.63
CA ILE A 34 18.63 -2.82 19.91
C ILE A 34 17.52 -3.46 20.76
N ALA A 35 16.33 -2.86 20.81
CA ALA A 35 15.19 -3.42 21.54
C ALA A 35 14.75 -4.79 21.00
N ILE A 36 14.73 -4.96 19.67
CA ILE A 36 14.41 -6.23 19.02
C ILE A 36 15.48 -7.30 19.31
N THR A 37 16.76 -6.93 19.22
CA THR A 37 17.85 -7.91 19.36
C THR A 37 18.11 -8.33 20.80
N ASN A 38 17.74 -7.50 21.76
CA ASN A 38 17.89 -7.75 23.18
C ASN A 38 16.61 -8.28 23.82
N SER A 39 15.55 -8.53 23.05
CA SER A 39 14.32 -9.08 23.61
C SER A 39 14.54 -10.52 24.07
N GLU A 40 13.89 -10.88 25.17
CA GLU A 40 13.89 -12.27 25.64
C GLU A 40 13.25 -13.15 24.56
N GLY A 41 13.92 -14.26 24.23
CA GLY A 41 13.46 -15.14 23.15
C GLY A 41 13.76 -14.65 21.73
N TYR A 42 14.68 -13.70 21.54
CA TYR A 42 15.14 -13.32 20.19
C TYR A 42 15.68 -14.53 19.43
N GLU A 43 15.02 -14.87 18.31
CA GLU A 43 15.48 -15.86 17.35
C GLU A 43 15.65 -15.19 15.98
N GLU A 44 16.89 -15.14 15.49
CA GLU A 44 17.24 -14.35 14.30
C GLU A 44 16.47 -14.79 13.04
N GLU A 45 16.31 -16.09 12.82
CA GLU A 45 15.65 -16.61 11.62
C GLU A 45 14.15 -16.33 11.63
N PHE A 46 13.49 -16.51 12.78
CA PHE A 46 12.09 -16.13 12.97
C PHE A 46 11.87 -14.63 12.73
N VAL A 47 12.66 -13.77 13.38
CA VAL A 47 12.54 -12.31 13.26
C VAL A 47 12.82 -11.86 11.82
N LYS A 48 13.78 -12.48 11.14
CA LYS A 48 14.06 -12.22 9.72
C LYS A 48 12.87 -12.59 8.84
N ASN A 49 12.31 -13.79 8.99
CA ASN A 49 11.19 -14.26 8.18
C ASN A 49 9.93 -13.41 8.41
N LEU A 50 9.66 -13.03 9.66
CA LEU A 50 8.58 -12.12 10.01
C LEU A 50 8.78 -10.75 9.37
N TYR A 51 9.97 -10.17 9.46
CA TYR A 51 10.26 -8.87 8.86
C TYR A 51 10.15 -8.86 7.33
N GLU A 52 10.64 -9.92 6.68
CA GLU A 52 10.51 -10.08 5.24
C GLU A 52 9.03 -10.18 4.81
N THR A 53 8.20 -10.86 5.60
CA THR A 53 6.74 -10.95 5.39
C THR A 53 6.07 -9.58 5.53
N ILE A 54 6.40 -8.81 6.58
CA ILE A 54 5.88 -7.46 6.78
C ILE A 54 6.20 -6.57 5.58
N ILE A 55 7.46 -6.56 5.14
CA ILE A 55 7.91 -5.76 3.99
C ILE A 55 7.19 -6.20 2.71
N ALA A 56 7.04 -7.51 2.48
CA ALA A 56 6.36 -8.04 1.30
C ALA A 56 4.87 -7.66 1.28
N ASN A 57 4.18 -7.78 2.42
CA ASN A 57 2.78 -7.39 2.56
C ASN A 57 2.58 -5.89 2.30
N GLY A 58 3.46 -5.04 2.85
CA GLY A 58 3.42 -3.59 2.61
C GLY A 58 3.65 -3.21 1.14
N LYS A 59 4.45 -3.98 0.40
CA LYS A 59 4.60 -3.80 -1.06
C LYS A 59 3.35 -4.23 -1.82
N ARG A 60 2.84 -5.42 -1.51
CA ARG A 60 1.64 -5.97 -2.16
C ARG A 60 0.41 -5.07 -1.96
N LEU A 61 0.22 -4.51 -0.77
CA LEU A 61 -0.89 -3.58 -0.51
C LEU A 61 -0.80 -2.33 -1.40
N LYS A 62 0.39 -1.74 -1.54
CA LYS A 62 0.61 -0.58 -2.41
C LYS A 62 0.38 -0.89 -3.89
N GLU A 63 0.70 -2.10 -4.32
CA GLU A 63 0.43 -2.56 -5.69
C GLU A 63 -1.07 -2.71 -5.92
N LEU A 64 -1.80 -3.28 -4.94
CA LEU A 64 -3.26 -3.38 -5.00
C LEU A 64 -3.92 -2.01 -5.04
N GLU A 65 -3.52 -1.07 -4.18
CA GLU A 65 -4.04 0.30 -4.18
C GLU A 65 -3.80 1.01 -5.53
N ARG A 66 -2.62 0.82 -6.13
CA ARG A 66 -2.32 1.36 -7.47
C ARG A 66 -3.17 0.72 -8.55
N ALA A 67 -3.36 -0.60 -8.51
CA ALA A 67 -4.18 -1.31 -9.46
C ALA A 67 -5.65 -0.90 -9.37
N GLU A 68 -6.17 -0.73 -8.16
CA GLU A 68 -7.53 -0.24 -7.91
C GLU A 68 -7.70 1.19 -8.44
N LYS A 69 -6.75 2.08 -8.14
CA LYS A 69 -6.77 3.46 -8.66
C LYS A 69 -6.78 3.49 -10.19
N MET A 70 -5.95 2.68 -10.85
CA MET A 70 -5.93 2.61 -12.33
C MET A 70 -7.27 2.11 -12.89
N ARG A 71 -7.90 1.10 -12.26
CA ARG A 71 -9.22 0.61 -12.66
C ARG A 71 -10.30 1.67 -12.51
N LEU A 72 -10.27 2.44 -11.41
CA LEU A 72 -11.22 3.51 -11.18
C LEU A 72 -11.07 4.62 -12.24
N GLU A 73 -9.84 5.03 -12.54
CA GLU A 73 -9.56 6.01 -13.59
C GLU A 73 -10.02 5.52 -14.98
N GLU A 74 -9.88 4.22 -15.27
CA GLU A 74 -10.37 3.63 -16.52
C GLU A 74 -11.89 3.64 -16.60
N LEU A 75 -12.58 3.29 -15.51
CA LEU A 75 -14.04 3.34 -15.41
C LEU A 75 -14.57 4.76 -15.60
N GLU A 76 -13.98 5.75 -14.93
CA GLU A 76 -14.37 7.16 -15.07
C GLU A 76 -14.20 7.66 -16.51
N ARG A 77 -13.11 7.27 -17.19
CA ARG A 77 -12.90 7.61 -18.60
C ARG A 77 -13.93 6.94 -19.50
N ALA A 78 -14.24 5.67 -19.27
CA ALA A 78 -15.24 4.93 -20.05
C ALA A 78 -16.64 5.55 -19.88
N GLU A 79 -17.01 5.90 -18.65
CA GLU A 79 -18.28 6.56 -18.36
C GLU A 79 -18.37 7.93 -19.04
N LYS A 80 -17.31 8.73 -18.97
CA LYS A 80 -17.25 10.03 -19.64
C LYS A 80 -17.43 9.91 -21.15
N MET A 81 -16.74 8.96 -21.81
CA MET A 81 -16.90 8.72 -23.25
C MET A 81 -18.32 8.31 -23.61
N ARG A 82 -18.96 7.46 -22.79
CA ARG A 82 -20.34 7.04 -23.01
C ARG A 82 -21.32 8.21 -22.90
N LEU A 83 -21.12 9.10 -21.93
CA LEU A 83 -21.95 10.31 -21.78
C LEU A 83 -21.78 11.26 -22.96
N GLU A 84 -20.54 11.48 -23.42
CA GLU A 84 -20.27 12.30 -24.60
C GLU A 84 -20.90 11.72 -25.87
N GLU A 85 -20.89 10.39 -26.04
CA GLU A 85 -21.54 9.71 -27.17
C GLU A 85 -23.06 9.87 -27.11
N LEU A 86 -23.66 9.68 -25.93
CA LEU A 86 -25.09 9.87 -25.72
C LEU A 86 -25.52 11.29 -26.05
N GLU A 87 -24.80 12.30 -25.55
CA GLU A 87 -25.09 13.71 -25.82
C GLU A 87 -25.01 14.02 -27.33
N ARG A 88 -24.03 13.45 -28.04
CA ARG A 88 -23.92 13.59 -29.50
C ARG A 88 -25.09 12.93 -30.23
N ALA A 89 -25.52 11.75 -29.79
CA ALA A 89 -26.65 11.06 -30.38
C ALA A 89 -27.95 11.83 -30.17
N GLU A 90 -28.18 12.37 -28.97
CA GLU A 90 -29.34 13.21 -28.65
C GLU A 90 -29.39 14.47 -29.52
N LYS A 91 -28.27 15.17 -29.67
CA LYS A 91 -28.19 16.35 -30.55
C LYS A 91 -28.55 16.02 -32.00
N ARG A 92 -28.03 14.93 -32.56
CA ARG A 92 -28.37 14.49 -33.92
C ARG A 92 -29.86 14.17 -34.08
N LEU A 93 -30.46 13.52 -33.09
CA LEU A 93 -31.90 13.23 -33.11
C LEU A 93 -32.73 14.52 -33.04
N GLU A 94 -32.30 15.50 -32.26
CA GLU A 94 -32.97 16.80 -32.17
C GLU A 94 -32.89 17.58 -33.49
N GLU A 95 -31.74 17.56 -34.17
CA GLU A 95 -31.57 18.14 -35.50
C GLU A 95 -32.51 17.51 -36.53
N LEU A 96 -32.61 16.17 -36.54
CA LEU A 96 -33.53 15.44 -37.44
C LEU A 96 -35.02 15.70 -37.15
N ARG A 97 -35.38 16.12 -35.93
CA ARG A 97 -36.76 16.49 -35.57
C ARG A 97 -37.12 17.92 -35.97
N LYS A 98 -36.12 18.78 -36.20
CA LYS A 98 -36.30 20.21 -36.51
C LYS A 98 -36.18 20.54 -38.00
N GLY A 99 -35.56 19.67 -38.80
CA GLY A 99 -35.49 19.76 -40.27
C GLY A 99 -36.63 19.02 -40.95
#